data_AF-A0A7C7WLN1-F1
#
_entry.id   AF-A0A7C7WLN1-F1
#
_cell.length_a   1.000
_cell.length_b   1.000
_cell.length_c   1.000
_cell.angle_alpha   90.00
_cell.angle_beta   90.00
_cell.angle_gamma   90.00
#
_symmetry.space_group_name_H-M   'P 1'
#
loop_
_entity.id
_entity.type
_entity.pdbx_description
1 polymer ?
#
loop_
_entity_poly.entity_id
_entity_poly.type
_entity_poly.pdbx_seq_one_letter_code
_entity_poly.pdbx_strand_id
1 'polypeptide(L)'
;MASRFRLFSLDAETGEVVDSFGDAGVVDLSRDLVWPIDRSHFEFNAAPVVFKDLVIVGSAVGDRVIYRRTPPGDVRAYDARTGALVWSFHTIPQEGEFGSQTWENEAWRHVGATNVWAGMTVDETNELVFLPVGNPTNSYYGGQRLGDNLFAESLVALDANTGERTWHFQIVHHGVWDYDLPTQPMLMPITVDGRSIDAVAQLTKQGLTFVFDRVTGEPVWPIEEVAVPQSDVPGEVTSPTQPIPTRPPAVLPTTGMALDDAFDLTPDLQAAARDAMGQFRIGPLYTPPSLEGSLVRPGGGGAVNWG
;
A
#
# COMPACT_ATOMS: atom_id res chain seq x y z
N MET A 1 15.72 16.09 -4.12
CA MET A 1 15.97 15.85 -2.68
C MET A 1 14.66 16.13 -1.98
N ALA A 2 13.98 15.11 -1.46
CA ALA A 2 12.72 15.31 -0.74
C ALA A 2 12.98 16.09 0.56
N SER A 3 12.03 16.92 1.00
CA SER A 3 12.11 17.66 2.27
C SER A 3 12.04 16.75 3.51
N ARG A 4 11.90 15.44 3.30
CA ARG A 4 11.69 14.35 4.26
C ARG A 4 10.39 14.56 5.00
N PHE A 5 10.44 14.97 6.26
CA PHE A 5 9.27 15.11 7.14
C PHE A 5 8.72 16.55 7.21
N ARG A 6 9.11 17.45 6.30
CA ARG A 6 8.74 18.87 6.33
C ARG A 6 7.82 19.20 5.16
N LEU A 7 6.65 19.73 5.47
CA LEU A 7 5.75 20.35 4.51
C LEU A 7 5.97 21.86 4.52
N PHE A 8 6.37 22.42 3.39
CA PHE A 8 6.60 23.85 3.24
C PHE A 8 5.44 24.49 2.49
N SER A 9 5.12 25.74 2.83
CA SER A 9 4.28 26.61 2.02
C SER A 9 5.12 27.74 1.44
N LEU A 10 5.05 27.91 0.12
CA LEU A 10 5.78 28.93 -0.62
C LEU A 10 4.80 29.79 -1.41
N ASP A 11 5.05 31.09 -1.47
CA ASP A 11 4.34 32.00 -2.35
C ASP A 11 4.64 31.67 -3.82
N ALA A 12 3.59 31.55 -4.63
CA ALA A 12 3.72 31.03 -6.00
C ALA A 12 4.40 32.02 -6.96
N GLU A 13 4.36 33.33 -6.69
CA GLU A 13 4.96 34.35 -7.56
C GLU A 13 6.42 34.61 -7.21
N THR A 14 6.74 34.63 -5.91
CA THR A 14 8.06 35.03 -5.40
C THR A 14 8.93 33.84 -5.00
N GLY A 15 8.34 32.69 -4.69
CA GLY A 15 9.03 31.52 -4.13
C GLY A 15 9.46 31.72 -2.66
N GLU A 16 9.05 32.81 -2.01
CA GLU A 16 9.34 33.06 -0.61
C GLU A 16 8.47 32.17 0.29
N VAL A 17 9.00 31.87 1.48
CA VAL A 17 8.28 31.05 2.46
C VAL A 17 7.08 31.84 3.01
N VAL A 18 5.91 31.19 3.11
CA VAL A 18 4.73 31.79 3.72
C VAL A 18 4.82 31.65 5.24
N ASP A 19 5.37 32.67 5.91
CA ASP A 19 5.67 32.65 7.36
C ASP A 19 4.47 32.26 8.25
N SER A 20 3.24 32.51 7.83
CA SER A 20 2.02 32.19 8.59
C SER A 20 1.61 30.72 8.55
N PHE A 21 2.27 29.88 7.74
CA PHE A 21 1.97 28.45 7.63
C PHE A 21 2.79 27.62 8.62
N GLY A 22 2.14 26.86 9.49
CA GLY A 22 2.81 26.05 10.50
C GLY A 22 3.71 26.88 11.42
N ASP A 23 4.95 26.41 11.61
CA ASP A 23 6.01 27.11 12.34
C ASP A 23 6.99 27.74 11.32
N ALA A 24 6.89 29.05 11.12
CA ALA A 24 7.69 29.83 10.17
C ALA A 24 7.71 29.23 8.75
N GLY A 25 6.52 28.90 8.25
CA GLY A 25 6.29 28.35 6.90
C GLY A 25 6.46 26.84 6.77
N VAL A 26 6.60 26.12 7.88
CA VAL A 26 6.86 24.67 7.89
C VAL A 26 5.96 23.92 8.86
N VAL A 27 5.36 22.84 8.38
CA VAL A 27 4.75 21.81 9.24
C VAL A 27 5.72 20.63 9.37
N ASP A 28 6.01 20.23 10.61
CA ASP A 28 6.81 19.05 10.94
C ASP A 28 5.90 17.82 11.03
N LEU A 29 5.86 17.05 9.95
CA LEU A 29 5.02 15.86 9.80
C LEU A 29 5.47 14.71 10.70
N SER A 30 6.62 14.78 11.38
CA SER A 30 7.01 13.72 12.34
C SER A 30 6.34 13.86 13.71
N ARG A 31 5.54 14.92 13.91
CA ARG A 31 4.83 15.21 15.16
C ARG A 31 3.40 14.68 15.11
N ASP A 32 2.77 14.60 16.28
CA ASP A 32 1.35 14.25 16.45
C ASP A 32 0.96 12.90 15.85
N LEU A 33 1.92 11.98 15.77
CA LEU A 33 1.70 10.57 15.45
C LEU A 33 1.32 9.80 16.73
N VAL A 34 0.77 8.59 16.56
CA VAL A 34 0.33 7.72 17.67
C VAL A 34 1.44 7.40 18.69
N TRP A 35 2.71 7.55 18.31
CA TRP A 35 3.86 7.51 19.22
C TRP A 35 5.04 8.35 18.72
N PRO A 36 6.02 8.66 19.58
CA PRO A 36 7.29 9.24 19.15
C PRO A 36 8.06 8.29 18.23
N ILE A 37 8.60 8.84 17.14
CA ILE A 37 9.30 8.08 16.09
C ILE A 37 10.77 8.50 15.93
N ASP A 38 11.57 7.64 15.30
CA ASP A 38 12.85 8.03 14.72
C ASP A 38 12.63 8.69 13.36
N ARG A 39 12.92 10.00 13.26
CA ARG A 39 12.75 10.79 12.04
C ARG A 39 13.63 10.32 10.89
N SER A 40 14.70 9.58 11.17
CA SER A 40 15.57 9.04 10.11
C SER A 40 14.86 7.96 9.28
N HIS A 41 13.77 7.39 9.77
CA HIS A 41 12.98 6.34 9.10
C HIS A 41 11.65 6.86 8.53
N PHE A 42 11.41 8.17 8.55
CA PHE A 42 10.16 8.78 8.13
C PHE A 42 10.40 9.85 7.07
N GLU A 43 9.80 9.68 5.90
CA GLU A 43 9.92 10.62 4.80
C GLU A 43 8.68 10.66 3.93
N PHE A 44 8.75 11.45 2.85
CA PHE A 44 7.70 11.64 1.86
C PHE A 44 8.36 11.64 0.49
N ASN A 45 7.82 10.83 -0.42
CA ASN A 45 8.29 10.72 -1.81
C ASN A 45 7.21 11.16 -2.82
N ALA A 46 5.94 10.86 -2.54
CA ALA A 46 4.82 11.30 -3.36
C ALA A 46 4.45 12.76 -3.10
N ALA A 47 3.92 13.41 -4.13
CA ALA A 47 3.36 14.74 -4.01
C ALA A 47 2.14 14.71 -3.06
N PRO A 48 1.94 15.75 -2.24
CA PRO A 48 0.69 15.92 -1.52
C PRO A 48 -0.45 16.17 -2.52
N VAL A 49 -1.68 15.84 -2.12
CA VAL A 49 -2.87 16.21 -2.90
C VAL A 49 -3.57 17.38 -2.23
N VAL A 50 -4.13 18.27 -3.04
CA VAL A 50 -4.88 19.44 -2.56
C VAL A 50 -6.36 19.20 -2.86
N PHE A 51 -7.21 19.44 -1.87
CA PHE A 51 -8.66 19.40 -2.02
C PHE A 51 -9.27 20.56 -1.25
N LYS A 52 -9.95 21.48 -1.95
CA LYS A 52 -10.45 22.73 -1.37
C LYS A 52 -9.32 23.46 -0.62
N ASP A 53 -9.51 23.72 0.67
CA ASP A 53 -8.55 24.37 1.56
C ASP A 53 -7.68 23.35 2.34
N LEU A 54 -7.59 22.09 1.90
CA LEU A 54 -6.83 21.03 2.55
C LEU A 54 -5.63 20.58 1.71
N VAL A 55 -4.51 20.32 2.39
CA VAL A 55 -3.34 19.59 1.87
C VAL A 55 -3.30 18.24 2.55
N ILE A 56 -3.53 17.17 1.81
CA ILE A 56 -3.56 15.79 2.30
C ILE A 56 -2.23 15.11 1.97
N VAL A 57 -1.62 14.49 2.97
CA VAL A 57 -0.27 13.94 2.88
C VAL A 57 -0.23 12.50 3.40
N GLY A 58 0.48 11.64 2.67
CA GLY A 58 0.71 10.23 3.03
C GLY A 58 1.98 10.03 3.87
N SER A 59 2.83 9.09 3.49
CA SER A 59 4.23 8.98 3.96
C SER A 59 4.96 7.87 3.22
N ALA A 60 6.29 7.87 3.30
CA ALA A 60 7.17 6.79 2.91
C ALA A 60 7.97 6.32 4.13
N VAL A 61 7.78 5.06 4.52
CA VAL A 61 8.42 4.44 5.66
C VAL A 61 9.03 3.13 5.21
N GLY A 62 10.28 2.87 5.60
CA GLY A 62 10.94 1.60 5.33
C GLY A 62 10.28 0.46 6.10
N ASP A 63 10.05 -0.65 5.42
CA ASP A 63 9.14 -1.72 5.85
C ASP A 63 9.84 -3.10 5.94
N ARG A 64 11.10 -3.20 5.52
CA ARG A 64 11.89 -4.45 5.55
C ARG A 64 12.52 -4.79 6.90
N VAL A 65 12.55 -3.85 7.84
CA VAL A 65 13.18 -4.03 9.16
C VAL A 65 12.24 -3.51 10.24
N ILE A 66 11.90 -4.36 11.21
CA ILE A 66 11.07 -3.96 12.36
C ILE A 66 11.96 -3.23 13.36
N TYR A 67 11.62 -1.96 13.60
CA TYR A 67 12.10 -1.21 14.73
C TYR A 67 10.98 -1.11 15.76
N ARG A 68 11.33 -1.09 17.04
CA ARG A 68 10.33 -0.77 18.07
C ARG A 68 9.84 0.66 17.81
N ARG A 69 8.53 0.84 17.62
CA ARG A 69 7.92 2.12 17.21
C ARG A 69 8.40 2.58 15.83
N THR A 70 8.46 1.65 14.85
CA THR A 70 8.52 2.03 13.44
C THR A 70 7.45 3.10 13.16
N PRO A 71 7.75 4.15 12.37
CA PRO A 71 6.76 5.18 12.09
C PRO A 71 5.46 4.59 11.52
N PRO A 72 4.28 5.00 12.02
CA PRO A 72 3.01 4.65 11.40
C PRO A 72 2.86 5.39 10.07
N GLY A 73 2.03 4.83 9.20
CA GLY A 73 1.78 5.31 7.84
C GLY A 73 0.61 6.27 7.70
N ASP A 74 0.15 6.86 8.81
CA ASP A 74 -1.07 7.65 8.90
C ASP A 74 -1.17 8.73 7.82
N VAL A 75 -2.36 8.85 7.23
CA VAL A 75 -2.68 9.89 6.25
C VAL A 75 -3.32 11.05 6.98
N ARG A 76 -2.87 12.28 6.70
CA ARG A 76 -3.31 13.47 7.43
C ARG A 76 -3.63 14.61 6.48
N ALA A 77 -4.63 15.41 6.84
CA ALA A 77 -4.93 16.66 6.17
C ALA A 77 -4.58 17.86 7.04
N TYR A 78 -4.01 18.87 6.40
CA TYR A 78 -3.68 20.14 7.00
C TYR A 78 -4.42 21.26 6.27
N ASP A 79 -4.82 22.29 7.00
CA ASP A 79 -5.35 23.52 6.41
C ASP A 79 -4.25 24.15 5.53
N ALA A 80 -4.55 24.39 4.27
CA ALA A 80 -3.61 24.82 3.25
C ALA A 80 -3.05 26.23 3.50
N ARG A 81 -3.74 27.06 4.29
CA ARG A 81 -3.34 28.45 4.58
C ARG A 81 -2.50 28.55 5.86
N THR A 82 -2.84 27.75 6.86
CA THR A 82 -2.31 27.86 8.22
C THR A 82 -1.41 26.70 8.62
N GLY A 83 -1.47 25.57 7.93
CA GLY A 83 -0.74 24.36 8.29
C GLY A 83 -1.29 23.64 9.53
N ALA A 84 -2.46 24.03 10.03
CA ALA A 84 -3.10 23.36 11.16
C ALA A 84 -3.58 21.96 10.76
N LEU A 85 -3.34 20.95 11.61
CA LEU A 85 -3.87 19.60 11.41
C LEU A 85 -5.41 19.63 11.51
N VAL A 86 -6.09 19.11 10.48
CA VAL A 86 -7.55 19.09 10.38
C VAL A 86 -8.09 17.71 10.73
N TRP A 87 -7.55 16.66 10.12
CA TRP A 87 -7.91 15.28 10.41
C TRP A 87 -6.73 14.33 10.22
N SER A 88 -6.80 13.17 10.87
CA SER A 88 -5.86 12.05 10.74
C SER A 88 -6.62 10.76 10.54
N PHE A 89 -6.20 9.96 9.57
CA PHE A 89 -6.67 8.59 9.36
C PHE A 89 -5.55 7.61 9.71
N HIS A 90 -5.78 6.79 10.73
CA HIS A 90 -4.86 5.74 11.13
C HIS A 90 -4.97 4.55 10.17
N THR A 91 -3.92 4.33 9.37
CA THR A 91 -3.88 3.19 8.45
C THR A 91 -3.59 1.88 9.20
N ILE A 92 -2.95 1.99 10.36
CA ILE A 92 -2.89 0.94 11.40
C ILE A 92 -3.90 1.34 12.50
N PRO A 93 -5.07 0.70 12.57
CA PRO A 93 -6.12 1.07 13.52
C PRO A 93 -5.67 0.94 14.97
N GLN A 94 -6.07 1.90 15.80
CA GLN A 94 -5.83 1.92 17.23
C GLN A 94 -6.96 1.22 18.02
N GLU A 95 -6.82 1.13 19.34
CA GLU A 95 -7.82 0.50 20.21
C GLU A 95 -9.23 1.06 19.97
N GLY A 96 -10.18 0.17 19.68
CA GLY A 96 -11.58 0.53 19.43
C GLY A 96 -11.88 1.01 18.01
N GLU A 97 -10.86 1.24 17.17
CA GLU A 97 -11.04 1.59 15.77
C GLU A 97 -11.34 0.36 14.91
N PHE A 98 -12.08 0.58 13.82
CA PHE A 98 -12.43 -0.47 12.88
C PHE A 98 -11.17 -1.12 12.29
N GLY A 99 -11.05 -2.44 12.40
CA GLY A 99 -9.93 -3.20 11.84
C GLY A 99 -8.87 -3.57 12.87
N SER A 100 -8.85 -2.93 14.05
CA SER A 100 -7.87 -3.21 15.12
C SER A 100 -7.88 -4.69 15.58
N GLN A 101 -9.04 -5.35 15.50
CA GLN A 101 -9.21 -6.77 15.82
C GLN A 101 -8.51 -7.72 14.84
N THR A 102 -8.14 -7.25 13.64
CA THR A 102 -7.42 -8.04 12.62
C THR A 102 -5.91 -8.05 12.85
N TRP A 103 -5.44 -7.36 13.90
CA TRP A 103 -4.06 -7.35 14.34
C TRP A 103 -3.97 -8.11 15.66
N GLU A 104 -3.72 -9.40 15.57
CA GLU A 104 -3.66 -10.26 16.73
C GLU A 104 -2.55 -9.84 17.70
N ASN A 105 -2.71 -10.21 18.97
CA ASN A 105 -1.76 -9.88 20.04
C ASN A 105 -1.45 -8.38 20.15
N GLU A 106 -2.41 -7.54 19.75
CA GLU A 106 -2.30 -6.09 19.72
C GLU A 106 -1.11 -5.59 18.89
N ALA A 107 -0.79 -6.27 17.78
CA ALA A 107 0.36 -5.93 16.94
C ALA A 107 0.38 -4.48 16.44
N TRP A 108 -0.81 -3.88 16.32
CA TRP A 108 -1.02 -2.46 16.02
C TRP A 108 -0.32 -1.50 17.01
N ARG A 109 0.09 -1.95 18.20
CA ARG A 109 0.81 -1.14 19.21
C ARG A 109 2.31 -0.97 18.94
N HIS A 110 2.89 -1.80 18.07
CA HIS A 110 4.34 -1.81 17.85
C HIS A 110 4.78 -1.93 16.40
N VAL A 111 3.90 -2.36 15.50
CA VAL A 111 4.15 -2.37 14.06
C VAL A 111 3.91 -0.98 13.45
N GLY A 112 4.71 -0.65 12.44
CA GLY A 112 4.56 0.58 11.64
C GLY A 112 4.53 0.28 10.15
N ALA A 113 4.88 1.29 9.35
CA ALA A 113 4.62 1.37 7.91
C ALA A 113 3.10 1.41 7.64
N THR A 114 2.59 0.61 6.71
CA THR A 114 1.20 0.70 6.24
C THR A 114 0.91 2.12 5.69
N ASN A 115 1.90 2.68 4.99
CA ASN A 115 1.95 4.07 4.55
C ASN A 115 1.45 4.25 3.11
N VAL A 116 1.07 5.48 2.75
CA VAL A 116 0.66 5.83 1.38
C VAL A 116 1.82 6.54 0.67
N TRP A 117 2.62 5.78 -0.07
CA TRP A 117 3.84 6.25 -0.76
C TRP A 117 3.71 6.38 -2.28
N ALA A 118 2.70 5.75 -2.88
CA ALA A 118 2.50 5.69 -4.33
C ALA A 118 1.72 6.88 -4.94
N GLY A 119 1.31 7.83 -4.10
CA GLY A 119 0.44 8.95 -4.46
C GLY A 119 -1.04 8.64 -4.25
N MET A 120 -1.82 9.66 -3.95
CA MET A 120 -3.27 9.57 -3.73
C MET A 120 -4.01 10.17 -4.91
N THR A 121 -5.30 9.84 -5.02
CA THR A 121 -6.18 10.45 -6.02
C THR A 121 -7.39 11.06 -5.36
N VAL A 122 -7.72 12.31 -5.72
CA VAL A 122 -8.88 13.02 -5.22
C VAL A 122 -9.97 13.02 -6.29
N ASP A 123 -11.19 12.64 -5.90
CA ASP A 123 -12.40 12.86 -6.67
C ASP A 123 -13.10 14.10 -6.14
N GLU A 124 -12.86 15.24 -6.79
CA GLU A 124 -13.47 16.51 -6.38
C GLU A 124 -14.99 16.52 -6.51
N THR A 125 -15.56 15.67 -7.37
CA THR A 125 -17.01 15.65 -7.63
C THR A 125 -17.75 14.97 -6.49
N ASN A 126 -17.22 13.86 -6.00
CA ASN A 126 -17.80 13.08 -4.91
C ASN A 126 -17.16 13.40 -3.55
N GLU A 127 -16.20 14.33 -3.52
CA GLU A 127 -15.44 14.75 -2.33
C GLU A 127 -14.73 13.58 -1.63
N LEU A 128 -14.17 12.66 -2.42
CA LEU A 128 -13.47 11.48 -1.95
C LEU A 128 -11.96 11.59 -2.16
N VAL A 129 -11.18 10.97 -1.28
CA VAL A 129 -9.75 10.70 -1.51
C VAL A 129 -9.49 9.20 -1.44
N PHE A 130 -8.76 8.68 -2.43
CA PHE A 130 -8.39 7.28 -2.55
C PHE A 130 -6.94 7.06 -2.15
N LEU A 131 -6.74 6.13 -1.23
CA LEU A 131 -5.47 5.80 -0.62
C LEU A 131 -5.00 4.41 -1.07
N PRO A 132 -3.92 4.29 -1.85
CA PRO A 132 -3.25 3.02 -2.08
C PRO A 132 -2.35 2.71 -0.87
N VAL A 133 -2.85 1.93 0.09
CA VAL A 133 -2.16 1.70 1.36
C VAL A 133 -1.07 0.63 1.23
N GLY A 134 0.07 0.92 1.85
CA GLY A 134 1.26 0.07 1.95
C GLY A 134 1.09 -1.20 2.78
N ASN A 135 2.09 -2.08 2.74
CA ASN A 135 2.19 -3.23 3.64
C ASN A 135 2.72 -2.81 5.03
N PRO A 136 2.51 -3.63 6.06
CA PRO A 136 3.10 -3.40 7.36
C PRO A 136 4.56 -3.85 7.39
N THR A 137 5.28 -3.38 8.40
CA THR A 137 6.60 -3.92 8.71
C THR A 137 6.45 -5.26 9.47
N ASN A 138 7.15 -6.35 9.17
CA ASN A 138 8.12 -6.61 8.10
C ASN A 138 7.43 -7.07 6.80
N SER A 139 7.88 -6.63 5.61
CA SER A 139 7.28 -7.03 4.32
C SER A 139 7.37 -8.51 3.97
N TYR A 140 8.27 -9.29 4.59
CA TYR A 140 8.53 -10.70 4.27
C TYR A 140 8.37 -11.66 5.47
N TYR A 141 7.90 -11.16 6.61
CA TYR A 141 7.58 -11.97 7.79
C TYR A 141 6.53 -11.28 8.67
N GLY A 142 5.38 -11.91 8.81
CA GLY A 142 4.21 -11.49 9.56
C GLY A 142 4.08 -12.11 10.96
N GLY A 143 5.00 -12.95 11.42
CA GLY A 143 4.88 -13.62 12.73
C GLY A 143 4.80 -12.72 13.97
N GLN A 144 5.13 -11.42 13.85
CA GLN A 144 4.94 -10.40 14.90
C GLN A 144 3.65 -9.55 14.73
N ARG A 145 2.86 -9.88 13.72
CA ARG A 145 1.61 -9.22 13.29
C ARG A 145 0.64 -10.23 12.67
N LEU A 146 0.30 -11.27 13.42
CA LEU A 146 -0.68 -12.25 12.95
C LEU A 146 -2.05 -11.59 12.68
N GLY A 147 -2.83 -12.23 11.80
CA GLY A 147 -4.12 -11.73 11.30
C GLY A 147 -3.98 -10.90 10.02
N ASP A 148 -5.12 -10.50 9.45
CA ASP A 148 -5.15 -9.86 8.12
C ASP A 148 -4.49 -8.47 8.07
N ASN A 149 -4.28 -7.82 9.23
CA ASN A 149 -3.60 -6.53 9.35
C ASN A 149 -4.27 -5.37 8.62
N LEU A 150 -5.60 -5.27 8.68
CA LEU A 150 -6.36 -4.20 8.04
C LEU A 150 -5.98 -2.82 8.62
N PHE A 151 -5.63 -1.77 7.87
CA PHE A 151 -5.88 -1.51 6.45
C PHE A 151 -4.66 -1.73 5.52
N ALA A 152 -3.73 -2.59 5.89
CA ALA A 152 -2.59 -2.85 5.03
C ALA A 152 -3.00 -3.41 3.66
N GLU A 153 -2.22 -3.03 2.63
CA GLU A 153 -2.38 -3.49 1.25
C GLU A 153 -3.84 -3.36 0.76
N SER A 154 -4.46 -2.24 1.10
CA SER A 154 -5.86 -1.93 0.84
C SER A 154 -6.01 -0.69 -0.02
N LEU A 155 -7.01 -0.69 -0.90
CA LEU A 155 -7.55 0.56 -1.44
C LEU A 155 -8.58 1.10 -0.45
N VAL A 156 -8.31 2.27 0.11
CA VAL A 156 -9.22 2.93 1.07
C VAL A 156 -9.78 4.21 0.46
N ALA A 157 -11.09 4.40 0.54
CA ALA A 157 -11.75 5.64 0.19
C ALA A 157 -12.18 6.37 1.47
N LEU A 158 -11.81 7.66 1.56
CA LEU A 158 -12.20 8.54 2.66
C LEU A 158 -13.02 9.72 2.11
N ASP A 159 -13.90 10.26 2.94
CA ASP A 159 -14.40 11.63 2.76
C ASP A 159 -13.19 12.58 2.89
N ALA A 160 -12.91 13.36 1.84
CA ALA A 160 -11.73 14.20 1.79
C ALA A 160 -11.79 15.39 2.77
N ASN A 161 -12.98 15.81 3.20
CA ASN A 161 -13.16 16.89 4.17
C ASN A 161 -12.92 16.43 5.60
N THR A 162 -13.34 15.21 5.96
CA THR A 162 -13.36 14.73 7.36
C THR A 162 -12.34 13.64 7.66
N GLY A 163 -11.83 12.94 6.64
CA GLY A 163 -10.98 11.77 6.81
C GLY A 163 -11.76 10.51 7.23
N GLU A 164 -13.09 10.57 7.28
CA GLU A 164 -13.93 9.42 7.62
C GLU A 164 -13.92 8.38 6.51
N ARG A 165 -13.75 7.11 6.87
CA ARG A 165 -13.75 6.00 5.92
C ARG A 165 -15.14 5.78 5.34
N THR A 166 -15.27 5.92 4.02
CA THR A 166 -16.51 5.61 3.30
C THR A 166 -16.58 4.13 2.95
N TRP A 167 -15.56 3.62 2.26
CA TRP A 167 -15.40 2.20 1.94
C TRP A 167 -13.92 1.82 1.84
N HIS A 168 -13.62 0.53 1.82
CA HIS A 168 -12.28 0.01 1.53
C HIS A 168 -12.37 -1.40 0.94
N PHE A 169 -11.31 -1.83 0.27
CA PHE A 169 -11.10 -3.21 -0.13
C PHE A 169 -9.66 -3.62 0.15
N GLN A 170 -9.46 -4.70 0.91
CA GLN A 170 -8.13 -5.24 1.17
C GLN A 170 -7.71 -6.16 0.02
N ILE A 171 -6.64 -5.81 -0.67
CA ILE A 171 -6.14 -6.49 -1.87
C ILE A 171 -5.20 -7.64 -1.52
N VAL A 172 -4.48 -7.55 -0.40
CA VAL A 172 -3.65 -8.66 0.12
C VAL A 172 -3.98 -8.91 1.57
N HIS A 173 -4.40 -10.14 1.87
CA HIS A 173 -4.61 -10.59 3.25
C HIS A 173 -3.27 -11.03 3.83
N HIS A 174 -2.88 -10.49 4.98
CA HIS A 174 -1.65 -10.86 5.68
C HIS A 174 -0.42 -10.92 4.74
N GLY A 175 -0.07 -9.81 4.08
CA GLY A 175 0.97 -9.84 3.06
C GLY A 175 2.36 -10.13 3.64
N VAL A 176 3.10 -10.99 2.92
CA VAL A 176 4.51 -11.35 3.22
C VAL A 176 5.36 -11.34 1.95
N TRP A 177 4.98 -10.53 0.96
CA TRP A 177 5.57 -10.51 -0.37
C TRP A 177 6.07 -9.15 -0.83
N ASP A 178 5.92 -8.09 -0.02
CA ASP A 178 6.13 -6.70 -0.47
C ASP A 178 5.25 -6.38 -1.68
N TYR A 179 3.94 -6.69 -1.56
CA TYR A 179 2.92 -6.58 -2.59
C TYR A 179 1.91 -5.44 -2.31
N ASP A 180 2.40 -4.37 -1.69
CA ASP A 180 1.66 -3.13 -1.56
C ASP A 180 1.29 -2.49 -2.90
N LEU A 181 0.45 -1.46 -2.81
CA LEU A 181 -0.16 -0.79 -3.95
C LEU A 181 0.80 0.28 -4.49
N PRO A 182 1.45 0.07 -5.65
CA PRO A 182 2.60 0.86 -6.08
C PRO A 182 2.20 2.06 -6.95
N THR A 183 0.92 2.24 -7.23
CA THR A 183 0.40 3.29 -8.13
C THR A 183 -0.73 4.07 -7.50
N GLN A 184 -0.80 5.36 -7.82
CA GLN A 184 -1.98 6.19 -7.61
C GLN A 184 -3.23 5.54 -8.24
N PRO A 185 -4.39 5.50 -7.53
CA PRO A 185 -5.64 4.97 -8.07
C PRO A 185 -6.12 5.80 -9.27
N MET A 186 -6.61 5.16 -10.34
CA MET A 186 -7.07 5.89 -11.53
C MET A 186 -8.58 6.03 -11.53
N LEU A 187 -9.08 7.27 -11.67
CA LEU A 187 -10.50 7.54 -11.87
C LEU A 187 -10.81 7.60 -13.35
N MET A 188 -11.75 6.78 -13.81
CA MET A 188 -12.18 6.78 -15.20
C MET A 188 -13.60 6.25 -15.36
N PRO A 189 -14.41 6.83 -16.26
CA PRO A 189 -15.63 6.18 -16.69
C PRO A 189 -15.28 4.95 -17.54
N ILE A 190 -15.98 3.84 -17.29
CA ILE A 190 -15.90 2.61 -18.11
C ILE A 190 -17.31 2.18 -18.52
N THR A 191 -17.41 1.42 -19.61
CA THR A 191 -18.67 0.84 -20.07
C THR A 191 -18.64 -0.67 -19.89
N VAL A 192 -19.55 -1.21 -19.08
CA VAL A 192 -19.73 -2.65 -18.85
C VAL A 192 -21.16 -3.03 -19.18
N ASP A 193 -21.33 -3.97 -20.11
CA ASP A 193 -22.65 -4.43 -20.59
C ASP A 193 -23.61 -3.29 -21.00
N GLY A 194 -23.05 -2.22 -21.59
CA GLY A 194 -23.79 -1.04 -22.04
C GLY A 194 -24.10 -0.01 -20.94
N ARG A 195 -23.70 -0.25 -19.68
CA ARG A 195 -23.83 0.69 -18.57
C ARG A 195 -22.52 1.43 -18.34
N SER A 196 -22.60 2.77 -18.21
CA SER A 196 -21.48 3.59 -17.76
C SER A 196 -21.32 3.46 -16.24
N ILE A 197 -20.10 3.18 -15.80
CA ILE A 197 -19.71 3.10 -14.39
C ILE A 197 -18.56 4.09 -14.19
N ASP A 198 -18.71 4.97 -13.21
CA ASP A 198 -17.64 5.85 -12.77
C ASP A 198 -16.69 5.04 -11.88
N ALA A 199 -15.61 4.53 -12.46
CA ALA A 199 -14.76 3.56 -11.79
C ALA A 199 -13.51 4.18 -11.16
N VAL A 200 -13.03 3.52 -10.11
CA VAL A 200 -11.66 3.61 -9.62
C VAL A 200 -10.94 2.29 -9.92
N ALA A 201 -9.79 2.37 -10.58
CA ALA A 201 -8.96 1.23 -10.90
C ALA A 201 -7.62 1.30 -10.16
N GLN A 202 -7.28 0.21 -9.46
CA GLN A 202 -6.01 0.03 -8.77
C GLN A 202 -5.20 -1.06 -9.48
N LEU A 203 -4.06 -0.68 -10.06
CA LEU A 203 -3.05 -1.64 -10.49
C LEU A 203 -2.16 -2.03 -9.31
N THR A 204 -1.67 -3.26 -9.35
CA THR A 204 -0.99 -3.85 -8.20
C THR A 204 0.34 -4.48 -8.57
N LYS A 205 1.21 -4.70 -7.58
CA LYS A 205 2.51 -5.38 -7.77
C LYS A 205 2.35 -6.81 -8.28
N GLN A 206 1.23 -7.48 -8.00
CA GLN A 206 0.91 -8.81 -8.54
C GLN A 206 0.65 -8.81 -10.05
N GLY A 207 0.44 -7.64 -10.66
CA GLY A 207 0.03 -7.50 -12.05
C GLY A 207 -1.47 -7.70 -12.25
N LEU A 208 -2.25 -7.59 -11.17
CA LEU A 208 -3.71 -7.64 -11.20
C LEU A 208 -4.25 -6.21 -11.20
N THR A 209 -5.46 -6.04 -11.70
CA THR A 209 -6.16 -4.74 -11.68
C THR A 209 -7.49 -4.93 -10.97
N PHE A 210 -7.67 -4.24 -9.86
CA PHE A 210 -8.91 -4.23 -9.10
C PHE A 210 -9.72 -2.99 -9.50
N VAL A 211 -10.99 -3.18 -9.85
CA VAL A 211 -11.84 -2.11 -10.37
C VAL A 211 -13.15 -2.06 -9.61
N PHE A 212 -13.47 -0.90 -9.08
CA PHE A 212 -14.66 -0.66 -8.25
C PHE A 212 -15.46 0.52 -8.79
N ASP A 213 -16.76 0.54 -8.54
CA ASP A 213 -17.51 1.79 -8.56
C ASP A 213 -16.87 2.73 -7.52
N ARG A 214 -16.46 3.93 -7.94
CA ARG A 214 -15.65 4.81 -7.09
C ARG A 214 -16.40 5.34 -5.87
N VAL A 215 -17.73 5.38 -5.92
CA VAL A 215 -18.56 5.92 -4.83
C VAL A 215 -18.93 4.83 -3.85
N THR A 216 -19.36 3.66 -4.34
CA THR A 216 -19.87 2.59 -3.48
C THR A 216 -18.80 1.61 -3.02
N GLY A 217 -17.69 1.49 -3.75
CA GLY A 217 -16.68 0.46 -3.53
C GLY A 217 -17.11 -0.93 -4.00
N GLU A 218 -18.26 -1.05 -4.68
CA GLU A 218 -18.71 -2.33 -5.22
C GLU A 218 -17.76 -2.78 -6.36
N PRO A 219 -17.27 -4.02 -6.36
CA PRO A 219 -16.47 -4.54 -7.45
C PRO A 219 -17.25 -4.51 -8.77
N VAL A 220 -16.61 -4.01 -9.83
CA VAL A 220 -17.23 -3.99 -11.17
C VAL A 220 -17.37 -5.41 -11.74
N TRP A 221 -16.41 -6.28 -11.42
CA TRP A 221 -16.42 -7.69 -11.77
C TRP A 221 -16.19 -8.55 -10.53
N PRO A 222 -16.57 -9.83 -10.54
CA PRO A 222 -16.30 -10.74 -9.43
C PRO A 222 -14.82 -10.77 -9.06
N ILE A 223 -14.58 -10.76 -7.75
CA ILE A 223 -13.27 -11.02 -7.13
C ILE A 223 -13.42 -12.31 -6.34
N GLU A 224 -12.59 -13.30 -6.65
CA GLU A 224 -12.68 -14.64 -6.08
C GLU A 224 -11.61 -14.84 -5.01
N GLU A 225 -12.00 -15.43 -3.88
CA GLU A 225 -11.04 -15.91 -2.88
C GLU A 225 -10.42 -17.23 -3.36
N VAL A 226 -9.15 -17.17 -3.74
CA VAL A 226 -8.42 -18.33 -4.29
C VAL A 226 -7.43 -18.84 -3.26
N ALA A 227 -7.42 -20.16 -3.04
CA ALA A 227 -6.45 -20.78 -2.15
C ALA A 227 -5.01 -20.58 -2.64
N VAL A 228 -4.11 -20.22 -1.73
CA VAL A 228 -2.69 -19.93 -2.02
C VAL A 228 -1.76 -20.83 -1.22
N PRO A 229 -0.49 -21.01 -1.63
CA PRO A 229 0.50 -21.74 -0.85
C PRO A 229 0.67 -21.16 0.55
N GLN A 230 0.86 -22.03 1.54
CA GLN A 230 0.95 -21.63 2.95
C GLN A 230 2.40 -21.62 3.44
N SER A 231 2.70 -20.73 4.38
CA SER A 231 4.01 -20.67 5.01
C SER A 231 4.22 -21.83 5.98
N ASP A 232 5.45 -22.33 6.03
CA ASP A 232 5.97 -23.27 7.03
C ASP A 232 7.07 -22.61 7.89
N VAL A 233 7.32 -21.31 7.70
CA VAL A 233 8.29 -20.56 8.49
C VAL A 233 7.78 -20.48 9.94
N PRO A 234 8.60 -20.84 10.95
CA PRO A 234 8.16 -20.85 12.34
C PRO A 234 7.59 -19.49 12.80
N GLY A 235 6.41 -19.54 13.42
CA GLY A 235 5.70 -18.36 13.93
C GLY A 235 4.96 -17.56 12.86
N GLU A 236 5.06 -17.94 11.58
CA GLU A 236 4.28 -17.33 10.49
C GLU A 236 2.93 -18.02 10.32
N VAL A 237 1.88 -17.24 10.02
CA VAL A 237 0.56 -17.76 9.66
C VAL A 237 -0.01 -16.95 8.49
N THR A 238 0.23 -17.42 7.27
CA THR A 238 -0.31 -16.80 6.06
C THR A 238 -1.82 -16.95 5.95
N SER A 239 -2.46 -16.04 5.23
CA SER A 239 -3.88 -16.19 4.86
C SER A 239 -4.10 -17.45 4.00
N PRO A 240 -5.19 -18.21 4.22
CA PRO A 240 -5.52 -19.38 3.41
C PRO A 240 -5.88 -19.04 1.95
N THR A 241 -6.43 -17.85 1.73
CA THR A 241 -6.87 -17.36 0.42
C THR A 241 -6.39 -15.94 0.14
N GLN A 242 -6.40 -15.57 -1.13
CA GLN A 242 -6.18 -14.19 -1.59
C GLN A 242 -7.25 -13.81 -2.61
N PRO A 243 -7.64 -12.52 -2.67
CA PRO A 243 -8.62 -12.03 -3.63
C PRO A 243 -7.99 -11.93 -5.02
N ILE A 244 -8.62 -12.52 -6.03
CA ILE A 244 -8.20 -12.48 -7.43
C ILE A 244 -9.32 -11.91 -8.29
N PRO A 245 -9.13 -10.75 -8.96
CA PRO A 245 -10.15 -10.19 -9.83
C PRO A 245 -10.27 -11.03 -11.09
N THR A 246 -11.49 -11.31 -11.51
CA THR A 246 -11.76 -12.06 -12.75
C THR A 246 -11.48 -11.22 -14.01
N ARG A 247 -11.50 -9.88 -13.89
CA ARG A 247 -11.25 -8.93 -14.97
C ARG A 247 -10.69 -7.60 -14.44
N PRO A 248 -9.97 -6.83 -15.28
CA PRO A 248 -9.44 -7.23 -16.59
C PRO A 248 -8.37 -8.33 -16.45
N PRO A 249 -7.92 -8.97 -17.54
CA PRO A 249 -6.79 -9.89 -17.49
C PRO A 249 -5.57 -9.26 -16.83
N ALA A 250 -4.77 -10.07 -16.15
CA ALA A 250 -3.52 -9.63 -15.55
C ALA A 250 -2.63 -8.94 -16.61
N VAL A 251 -1.95 -7.86 -16.20
CA VAL A 251 -1.03 -7.14 -17.09
C VAL A 251 0.24 -7.94 -17.39
N LEU A 252 0.56 -8.93 -16.54
CA LEU A 252 1.60 -9.91 -16.82
C LEU A 252 1.00 -11.20 -17.38
N PRO A 253 1.59 -11.74 -18.47
CA PRO A 253 1.16 -13.00 -19.04
C PRO A 253 1.50 -14.20 -18.16
N THR A 254 2.47 -14.06 -17.24
CA THR A 254 2.92 -15.14 -16.35
C THR A 254 3.19 -14.61 -14.93
N THR A 255 2.72 -15.37 -13.94
CA THR A 255 2.97 -15.16 -12.50
C THR A 255 3.36 -16.49 -11.88
N GLY A 256 3.98 -16.45 -10.70
CA GLY A 256 4.66 -17.60 -10.10
C GLY A 256 5.95 -17.97 -10.82
N MET A 257 6.71 -18.89 -10.24
CA MET A 257 7.98 -19.41 -10.76
C MET A 257 7.93 -20.93 -10.83
N ALA A 258 8.39 -21.49 -11.94
CA ALA A 258 8.62 -22.91 -12.16
C ALA A 258 10.03 -23.14 -12.70
N LEU A 259 10.57 -24.37 -12.59
CA LEU A 259 11.87 -24.70 -13.17
C LEU A 259 11.90 -24.53 -14.70
N ASP A 260 10.74 -24.59 -15.34
CA ASP A 260 10.60 -24.36 -16.79
C ASP A 260 10.72 -22.88 -17.16
N ASP A 261 10.69 -21.96 -16.19
CA ASP A 261 11.04 -20.54 -16.39
C ASP A 261 12.56 -20.31 -16.42
N ALA A 262 13.38 -21.35 -16.19
CA ALA A 262 14.83 -21.25 -16.29
C ALA A 262 15.24 -20.81 -17.70
N PHE A 263 16.12 -19.81 -17.77
CA PHE A 263 16.61 -19.30 -19.05
C PHE A 263 17.27 -20.41 -19.87
N ASP A 264 17.05 -20.39 -21.19
CA ASP A 264 17.27 -21.55 -22.08
C ASP A 264 18.30 -21.28 -23.20
N LEU A 265 19.23 -20.34 -22.97
CA LEU A 265 20.19 -19.90 -23.99
C LEU A 265 21.04 -21.05 -24.57
N THR A 266 21.42 -22.03 -23.74
CA THR A 266 22.03 -23.30 -24.16
C THR A 266 21.60 -24.41 -23.20
N PRO A 267 21.65 -25.70 -23.60
CA PRO A 267 21.31 -26.81 -22.70
C PRO A 267 22.12 -26.81 -21.39
N ASP A 268 23.42 -26.53 -21.45
CA ASP A 268 24.29 -26.50 -20.25
C ASP A 268 23.92 -25.35 -19.31
N LEU A 269 23.60 -24.18 -19.87
CA LEU A 269 23.16 -23.03 -19.08
C LEU A 269 21.77 -23.23 -18.49
N GLN A 270 20.85 -23.86 -19.23
CA GLN A 270 19.52 -24.19 -18.72
C GLN A 270 19.62 -25.22 -17.58
N ALA A 271 20.46 -26.24 -17.70
CA ALA A 271 20.70 -27.20 -16.63
C ALA A 271 21.26 -26.50 -15.38
N ALA A 272 22.29 -25.66 -15.53
CA ALA A 272 22.84 -24.88 -14.44
C ALA A 272 21.82 -23.93 -13.78
N ALA A 273 20.96 -23.30 -14.60
CA ALA A 273 19.88 -22.44 -14.10
C ALA A 273 18.84 -23.22 -13.30
N ARG A 274 18.41 -24.40 -13.79
CA ARG A 274 17.48 -25.28 -13.06
C ARG A 274 18.08 -25.78 -11.75
N ASP A 275 19.36 -26.15 -11.75
CA ASP A 275 20.07 -26.58 -10.54
C ASP A 275 20.16 -25.46 -9.50
N ALA A 276 20.40 -24.22 -9.94
CA ALA A 276 20.41 -23.06 -9.06
C ALA A 276 19.00 -22.73 -8.53
N MET A 277 17.99 -22.74 -9.41
CA MET A 277 16.60 -22.47 -9.03
C MET A 277 16.04 -23.52 -8.08
N GLY A 278 16.42 -24.80 -8.25
CA GLY A 278 15.98 -25.91 -7.42
C GLY A 278 16.44 -25.86 -5.96
N GLN A 279 17.32 -24.91 -5.61
CA GLN A 279 17.74 -24.65 -4.23
C GLN A 279 16.72 -23.82 -3.45
N PHE A 280 15.81 -23.14 -4.15
CA PHE A 280 14.83 -22.23 -3.58
C PHE A 280 13.42 -22.81 -3.65
N ARG A 281 12.56 -22.31 -2.78
CA ARG A 281 11.12 -22.52 -2.91
C ARG A 281 10.61 -21.78 -4.15
N ILE A 282 9.90 -22.50 -5.00
CA ILE A 282 9.25 -21.98 -6.19
C ILE A 282 7.80 -22.46 -6.23
N GLY A 283 6.92 -21.71 -6.87
CA GLY A 283 5.52 -22.05 -6.93
C GLY A 283 4.68 -20.95 -7.58
N PRO A 284 3.34 -21.03 -7.47
CA PRO A 284 2.43 -20.06 -8.06
C PRO A 284 2.57 -18.66 -7.40
N LEU A 285 1.83 -17.69 -7.90
CA LEU A 285 1.65 -16.39 -7.22
C LEU A 285 1.28 -16.63 -5.75
N TYR A 286 1.79 -15.77 -4.86
CA TYR A 286 1.69 -15.90 -3.41
C TYR A 286 2.43 -17.09 -2.79
N THR A 287 3.41 -17.68 -3.47
CA THR A 287 4.38 -18.57 -2.80
C THR A 287 5.11 -17.77 -1.71
N PRO A 288 5.01 -18.17 -0.43
CA PRO A 288 5.55 -17.38 0.69
C PRO A 288 7.08 -17.44 0.75
N PRO A 289 7.72 -16.49 1.45
CA PRO A 289 9.11 -16.60 1.88
C PRO A 289 9.37 -17.91 2.62
N SER A 290 10.61 -18.40 2.57
CA SER A 290 11.06 -19.64 3.21
C SER A 290 12.45 -19.50 3.82
N LEU A 291 12.85 -20.48 4.63
CA LEU A 291 14.18 -20.52 5.24
C LEU A 291 15.28 -20.85 4.22
N GLU A 292 14.96 -21.61 3.18
CA GLU A 292 15.79 -21.89 2.01
C GLU A 292 15.80 -20.76 0.97
N GLY A 293 14.99 -19.72 1.18
CA GLY A 293 14.72 -18.63 0.24
C GLY A 293 13.68 -19.02 -0.82
N SER A 294 12.99 -18.02 -1.37
CA SER A 294 11.95 -18.20 -2.38
C SER A 294 12.27 -17.43 -3.65
N LEU A 295 12.07 -18.04 -4.82
CA LEU A 295 12.04 -17.34 -6.10
C LEU A 295 10.58 -17.08 -6.47
N VAL A 296 10.24 -15.80 -6.59
CA VAL A 296 8.86 -15.35 -6.84
C VAL A 296 8.80 -14.44 -8.06
N ARG A 297 7.68 -14.50 -8.76
CA ARG A 297 7.33 -13.59 -9.86
C ARG A 297 5.86 -13.20 -9.70
N PRO A 298 5.54 -11.89 -9.66
CA PRO A 298 6.47 -10.75 -9.62
C PRO A 298 7.35 -10.74 -8.35
N GLY A 299 8.50 -10.05 -8.40
CA GLY A 299 9.28 -9.77 -7.18
C GLY A 299 8.72 -8.57 -6.42
N GLY A 300 9.37 -8.13 -5.33
CA GLY A 300 8.94 -6.95 -4.56
C GLY A 300 8.93 -5.62 -5.35
N GLY A 301 9.62 -5.56 -6.50
CA GLY A 301 9.49 -4.45 -7.44
C GLY A 301 8.16 -4.41 -8.21
N GLY A 302 7.39 -5.50 -8.17
CA GLY A 302 6.10 -5.64 -8.81
C GLY A 302 6.15 -5.84 -10.32
N ALA A 303 4.99 -6.21 -10.85
CA ALA A 303 4.64 -6.17 -12.27
C ALA A 303 4.45 -4.73 -12.75
N VAL A 304 3.69 -3.99 -11.94
CA VAL A 304 3.48 -2.56 -12.05
C VAL A 304 4.27 -1.94 -10.91
N ASN A 305 4.99 -0.87 -11.21
CA ASN A 305 5.88 -0.20 -10.27
C ASN A 305 5.58 1.30 -10.23
N TRP A 306 6.26 1.99 -9.32
CA TRP A 306 6.21 3.44 -9.20
C TRP A 306 7.04 4.11 -10.30
N GLY A 307 6.40 4.43 -11.42
CA GLY A 307 6.98 5.22 -12.52
C GLY A 307 7.89 4.44 -13.48
#